data_AF-A0A811N997-F1
#
_entry.id   AF-A0A811N997-F1
#
_cell.length_a   1.000
_cell.length_b   1.000
_cell.length_c   1.000
_cell.angle_alpha   90.00
_cell.angle_beta   90.00
_cell.angle_gamma   90.00
#
_symmetry.space_group_name_H-M   'P 1'
#
loop_
_entity.id
_entity.type
_entity.pdbx_description
1 polymer ?
#
loop_
_entity_poly.entity_id
_entity_poly.type
_entity_poly.pdbx_seq_one_letter_code
_entity_poly.pdbx_strand_id
1 'polypeptide(L)' 'MADPLLQGAYPTKGLYQALAIAAMCLQEDATMRPAISDVVTALEYLMVAGGGAADDEPAPYPNQQQQQI' A
#
# COMPACT_ATOMS: atom_id res chain seq x y z
N MET A 1 9.73 1.16 5.20
CA MET A 1 10.50 -0.12 5.16
C MET A 1 9.71 -1.15 5.94
N ALA A 2 9.69 -2.40 5.47
CA ALA A 2 9.06 -3.51 6.20
C ALA A 2 9.98 -4.03 7.32
N ASP A 3 9.42 -4.74 8.29
CA ASP A 3 10.19 -5.32 9.39
C ASP A 3 11.25 -6.31 8.86
N PRO A 4 12.54 -6.18 9.27
CA PRO A 4 13.61 -7.06 8.81
C PRO A 4 13.39 -8.55 9.12
N LEU A 5 12.66 -8.89 10.18
CA LEU A 5 12.35 -10.26 10.58
C LEU A 5 11.35 -10.93 9.63
N LEU A 6 10.60 -10.16 8.84
CA LEU A 6 9.74 -10.73 7.80
C LEU A 6 10.55 -11.31 6.64
N GLN A 7 11.83 -10.94 6.47
CA GLN A 7 12.72 -11.49 5.42
C GLN A 7 12.13 -11.42 4.00
N GLY A 8 11.26 -10.45 3.72
CA GLY A 8 10.56 -10.35 2.43
C GLY A 8 9.31 -11.23 2.30
N ALA A 9 8.97 -12.02 3.33
CA ALA A 9 7.76 -12.84 3.38
C ALA A 9 6.53 -12.02 3.78
N TYR A 10 6.17 -11.05 2.94
CA TYR A 10 4.94 -10.27 3.08
C TYR A 10 4.38 -9.91 1.70
N PRO A 11 3.06 -9.78 1.57
CA PRO A 11 2.47 -9.34 0.31
C PRO A 11 2.82 -7.87 0.08
N THR A 12 3.67 -7.59 -0.91
CA THR A 12 4.14 -6.22 -1.20
C THR A 12 2.97 -5.25 -1.44
N LYS A 13 1.98 -5.65 -2.25
CA LYS A 13 0.78 -4.84 -2.53
C LYS A 13 -0.06 -4.59 -1.26
N GLY A 14 -0.27 -5.64 -0.46
CA GLY A 14 -1.01 -5.53 0.82
C GLY A 14 -0.29 -4.66 1.84
N LEU A 15 1.04 -4.73 1.91
CA LEU A 15 1.85 -3.88 2.79
C LEU A 15 1.72 -2.40 2.40
N TYR A 16 1.81 -2.07 1.11
CA TYR A 16 1.65 -0.69 0.65
C TYR A 16 0.25 -0.14 0.93
N GLN A 17 -0.79 -0.97 0.75
CA GLN A 17 -2.16 -0.57 1.07
C GLN A 17 -2.36 -0.36 2.58
N ALA A 18 -1.85 -1.27 3.41
CA ALA A 18 -1.87 -1.11 4.86
C ALA A 18 -1.13 0.16 5.32
N LEU A 19 0.00 0.48 4.67
CA LEU A 19 0.75 1.71 4.92
C LEU A 19 -0.05 2.96 4.55
N ALA A 20 -0.78 2.94 3.42
CA ALA A 20 -1.64 4.05 3.03
C ALA A 20 -2.75 4.31 4.05
N ILE A 21 -3.37 3.24 4.58
CA ILE A 21 -4.38 3.35 5.65
C ILE A 21 -3.74 3.94 6.92
N ALA A 22 -2.55 3.47 7.31
CA ALA A 22 -1.83 4.02 8.45
C ALA A 22 -1.49 5.52 8.27
N ALA A 23 -1.12 5.93 7.05
CA ALA A 23 -0.87 7.33 6.74
C ALA A 23 -2.13 8.19 6.89
N MET A 24 -3.29 7.71 6.40
CA MET A 24 -4.58 8.39 6.60
C MET A 24 -4.89 8.59 8.10
N CYS A 25 -4.61 7.59 8.94
CA CYS A 25 -4.82 7.68 10.38
C CYS A 25 -3.90 8.71 11.08
N LEU A 26 -2.72 8.97 10.52
CA LEU A 26 -1.70 9.87 11.08
C LEU A 26 -1.77 11.29 10.52
N GLN A 27 -2.74 11.59 9.65
CA GLN A 27 -2.90 12.92 9.07
C GLN A 27 -3.05 14.00 10.15
N GLU A 28 -2.45 15.17 9.92
CA GLU A 28 -2.54 16.32 10.80
C GLU A 28 -3.99 16.80 10.98
N ASP A 29 -4.76 16.79 9.90
CA ASP A 29 -6.17 17.15 9.89
C ASP A 29 -7.02 15.99 10.42
N ALA A 30 -7.72 16.22 11.53
CA ALA A 30 -8.57 15.22 12.17
C ALA A 30 -9.75 14.77 11.28
N THR A 31 -10.21 15.60 10.35
CA THR A 31 -11.32 15.27 9.45
C THR A 31 -10.91 14.26 8.36
N MET A 32 -9.61 14.18 8.07
CA MET A 32 -9.05 13.22 7.11
C MET A 32 -8.77 11.85 7.75
N ARG A 33 -8.82 11.75 9.08
CA ARG A 33 -8.61 10.49 9.79
C ARG A 33 -9.87 9.63 9.66
N PRO A 34 -9.77 8.41 9.10
CA PRO A 34 -10.93 7.53 8.96
C PRO A 34 -11.44 7.06 10.32
N ALA A 35 -12.72 6.69 10.38
CA ALA A 35 -13.26 6.03 11.56
C ALA A 35 -12.57 4.67 11.76
N ILE A 36 -12.38 4.27 13.03
CA ILE A 36 -11.69 3.00 13.32
C ILE A 36 -12.42 1.79 12.73
N SER A 37 -13.75 1.86 12.61
CA SER A 37 -14.54 0.84 11.93
C SER A 37 -14.14 0.67 10.46
N ASP A 38 -13.95 1.79 9.73
CA ASP A 38 -13.53 1.76 8.32
C ASP A 38 -12.10 1.22 8.17
N VAL A 39 -11.22 1.54 9.12
CA VAL A 39 -9.85 1.03 9.17
C VAL A 39 -9.85 -0.49 9.32
N VAL A 40 -10.64 -1.02 10.26
CA VAL A 40 -10.73 -2.48 10.49
C VAL A 40 -11.29 -3.18 9.26
N THR A 41 -12.37 -2.67 8.67
CA THR A 41 -12.95 -3.25 7.45
C THR A 41 -11.96 -3.23 6.28
N ALA A 42 -11.23 -2.13 6.10
CA ALA A 42 -10.20 -2.05 5.08
C ALA A 42 -9.08 -3.09 5.31
N LEU A 43 -8.61 -3.23 6.56
CA LEU A 43 -7.59 -4.24 6.90
C LEU A 43 -8.09 -5.68 6.70
N GLU A 44 -9.34 -5.99 7.08
CA GLU A 44 -9.96 -7.30 6.81
C GLU A 44 -9.97 -7.62 5.31
N TYR A 45 -10.33 -6.63 4.48
CA TYR A 45 -10.31 -6.80 3.03
C TYR A 45 -8.89 -7.08 2.50
N LEU A 46 -7.87 -6.43 3.05
CA LEU A 46 -6.47 -6.67 2.68
C LEU A 46 -5.99 -8.08 3.05
N MET A 47 -6.43 -8.61 4.19
CA MET A 47 -6.09 -9.97 4.63
C MET A 47 -6.76 -11.03 3.76
N VAL A 48 -7.99 -10.78 3.30
CA VAL A 48 -8.73 -11.68 2.41
C VAL A 48 -8.22 -11.60 0.97
N ALA A 49 -7.91 -10.39 0.49
CA ALA A 49 -7.42 -10.16 -0.88
C ALA A 49 -5.95 -10.57 -1.07
N GLY A 50 -5.17 -10.70 0.00
CA GLY A 50 -3.75 -11.07 -0.01
C GLY A 50 -3.45 -12.55 -0.24
N GLY A 51 -4.46 -13.40 -0.46
CA GLY A 51 -4.31 -14.86 -0.63
C GLY A 51 -4.05 -15.36 -2.06
N GLY A 52 -4.00 -14.49 -3.08
CA GLY A 52 -3.80 -14.93 -4.46
C GLY A 52 -3.29 -13.84 -5.40
N ALA A 53 -2.51 -14.28 -6.39
CA ALA A 53 -1.90 -13.51 -7.48
C ALA A 53 -0.61 -12.76 -7.13
N ALA A 54 0.46 -13.56 -7.06
CA ALA A 54 1.78 -13.14 -7.50
C ALA A 54 1.70 -12.72 -8.97
N ASP A 55 1.73 -11.41 -9.24
CA ASP A 55 2.08 -10.86 -10.55
C ASP A 55 2.88 -9.57 -10.29
N ASP A 56 4.19 -9.77 -10.38
CA ASP A 56 5.26 -8.79 -10.52
C ASP A 56 5.11 -8.13 -11.89
N GLU A 57 4.50 -6.94 -11.95
CA GLU A 57 4.66 -6.06 -13.11
C GLU A 57 5.14 -4.70 -12.58
N PRO A 58 6.46 -4.41 -12.66
CA PRO A 58 6.94 -3.07 -12.36
C PRO A 58 6.35 -2.10 -13.38
N ALA A 59 5.68 -1.07 -12.87
CA ALA A 59 5.09 -0.01 -13.68
C ALA A 59 6.12 0.52 -14.70
N PRO A 60 5.76 0.66 -16.00
CA PRO A 60 6.66 1.25 -16.99
C PRO A 60 7.05 2.66 -16.55
N TYR A 61 8.35 2.89 -16.30
CA TYR A 61 8.88 4.22 -16.08
C TYR A 61 8.65 5.06 -17.36
N PRO A 62 7.99 6.22 -17.29
CA PRO A 62 7.85 7.09 -18.46
C PRO A 62 9.25 7.54 -18.89
N ASN A 63 9.63 7.08 -20.06
CA ASN A 63 10.86 7.38 -20.77
C ASN A 63 11.04 8.91 -20.87
N GLN A 64 12.04 9.42 -20.15
CA GLN A 64 12.58 10.80 -20.20
C GLN A 64 13.28 11.10 -21.55
N GLN A 65 12.71 10.63 -22.66
CA GLN A 65 13.29 10.74 -24.00
C GLN A 65 12.35 11.40 -25.00
N GLN A 66 11.67 12.45 -24.53
CA GLN A 66 11.29 13.57 -25.39
C GLN A 66 12.00 14.85 -24.91
N GLN A 67 13.30 14.72 -24.67
CA GLN A 67 14.27 15.75 -25.06
C GLN A 67 14.42 15.68 -26.59
N GLN A 68 13.71 16.55 -27.28
CA GLN A 68 13.85 17.00 -28.68
C GLN A 68 12.68 18.00 -28.84
N ILE A 69 12.86 19.30 -29.05
CA ILE A 69 13.61 20.02 -30.10
C ILE A 69 13.99 21.41 -29.57
#